data_AF-A0A7C7C0I2-F1
#
_entry.id   AF-A0A7C7C0I2-F1
#
_cell.length_a   1.000
_cell.length_b   1.000
_cell.length_c   1.000
_cell.angle_alpha   90.00
_cell.angle_beta   90.00
_cell.angle_gamma   90.00
#
_symmetry.space_group_name_H-M   'P 1'
#
loop_
_entity.id
_entity.type
_entity.pdbx_description
1 polymer ?
#
loop_
_entity_poly.entity_id
_entity_poly.type
_entity_poly.pdbx_seq_one_letter_code
_entity_poly.pdbx_strand_id
1 'polypeptide(L)' 'MSRSGLQDRSVVFGAIVVVIAIIFIARLTHLQLISSDWSNYAGQLTEERETLDPMRGQFLDRNGELIVT' A
#
# COMPACT_ATOMS: atom_id res chain seq x y z
N MET A 1 -33.58 3.59 -42.04
CA MET A 1 -32.31 3.49 -41.29
C MET A 1 -32.64 3.03 -39.87
N SER A 2 -32.32 1.77 -39.51
CA SER A 2 -32.81 1.14 -38.28
C SER A 2 -32.21 1.78 -37.03
N ARG A 3 -33.05 2.46 -36.23
CA ARG A 3 -32.62 3.10 -34.97
C ARG A 3 -32.19 2.08 -33.90
N SER A 4 -32.67 0.84 -33.99
CA SER A 4 -32.40 -0.22 -33.00
C SER A 4 -30.90 -0.53 -32.83
N GLY A 5 -30.18 -0.74 -33.93
CA GLY A 5 -28.75 -1.08 -33.87
C GLY A 5 -27.84 0.09 -33.44
N LEU A 6 -28.33 1.33 -33.43
CA LEU A 6 -27.65 2.49 -32.82
C LEU A 6 -27.84 2.51 -31.31
N GLN A 7 -29.03 2.14 -30.86
CA GLN A 7 -29.39 2.13 -29.45
C GLN A 7 -28.65 1.01 -28.70
N ASP A 8 -28.62 -0.20 -29.25
CA ASP A 8 -27.96 -1.35 -28.60
C ASP A 8 -26.46 -1.12 -28.35
N ARG A 9 -25.74 -0.57 -29.34
CA ARG A 9 -24.31 -0.26 -29.19
C ARG A 9 -24.04 0.85 -28.17
N SER A 10 -24.94 1.82 -28.06
CA SER A 10 -24.81 2.92 -27.09
C SER A 10 -24.99 2.43 -25.66
N VAL A 11 -25.89 1.45 -25.45
CA VAL A 11 -26.09 0.79 -24.15
C VAL A 11 -24.87 -0.03 -23.75
N VAL A 12 -24.29 -0.80 -24.68
CA VAL A 12 -23.07 -1.57 -24.43
C VAL A 12 -21.91 -0.64 -24.06
N PHE A 13 -21.74 0.47 -24.79
CA PHE A 13 -20.70 1.45 -24.47
C PHE A 13 -20.92 2.09 -23.09
N GLY A 14 -22.16 2.46 -22.75
CA GLY A 14 -22.50 2.97 -21.43
C GLY A 14 -22.20 1.96 -20.32
N ALA A 15 -22.52 0.68 -20.53
CA ALA A 15 -22.23 -0.39 -19.58
C ALA A 15 -20.72 -0.55 -19.34
N ILE A 16 -19.90 -0.48 -20.39
CA ILE A 16 -18.44 -0.54 -20.26
C ILE A 16 -17.92 0.61 -19.40
N VAL A 17 -18.38 1.84 -19.65
CA VAL A 17 -17.96 3.01 -18.87
C VAL A 17 -18.35 2.86 -17.39
N VAL A 18 -19.56 2.38 -17.11
CA VAL A 18 -20.02 2.12 -15.74
C VAL A 18 -19.17 1.05 -15.05
N VAL A 19 -18.85 -0.04 -15.74
CA VAL A 19 -17.99 -1.10 -15.18
C VAL A 19 -16.60 -0.56 -14.85
N ILE A 20 -16.00 0.23 -15.75
CA ILE A 20 -14.71 0.87 -15.51
C ILE A 20 -14.78 1.78 -14.27
N ALA A 21 -15.83 2.60 -14.15
CA ALA A 21 -16.02 3.46 -13.00
C ALA A 21 -16.10 2.66 -11.68
N ILE A 22 -16.83 1.54 -11.67
CA ILE A 22 -16.94 0.67 -10.50
C ILE A 22 -15.57 0.09 -10.11
N ILE A 23 -14.77 -0.37 -11.09
CA ILE A 23 -13.41 -0.89 -10.84
C ILE A 23 -12.54 0.18 -10.17
N PHE A 24 -12.57 1.41 -10.67
CA PHE A 24 -11.80 2.51 -10.09
C PHE A 24 -12.28 2.89 -8.69
N ILE A 25 -13.59 2.91 -8.44
CA ILE A 25 -14.15 3.13 -7.10
C ILE A 25 -13.65 2.06 -6.15
N ALA A 26 -13.80 0.77 -6.50
CA ALA A 26 -13.33 -0.33 -5.66
C ALA A 26 -11.83 -0.24 -5.38
N ARG A 27 -11.02 0.13 -6.38
CA ARG A 27 -9.58 0.33 -6.21
C ARG A 27 -9.26 1.47 -5.25
N LEU A 28 -9.95 2.60 -5.36
CA LEU A 28 -9.83 3.74 -4.46
C LEU A 28 -10.23 3.36 -3.03
N THR A 29 -11.35 2.66 -2.87
CA THR A 29 -11.80 2.16 -1.57
C THR A 29 -10.75 1.26 -0.92
N HIS A 30 -10.13 0.36 -1.68
CA HIS A 30 -9.05 -0.47 -1.14
C HIS A 30 -7.85 0.36 -0.66
N LEU A 31 -7.44 1.38 -1.44
CA LEU A 31 -6.32 2.24 -1.06
C LEU A 31 -6.61 3.13 0.16
N GLN A 32 -7.86 3.55 0.35
CA GLN A 32 -8.24 4.48 1.41
C GLN A 32 -8.70 3.79 2.69
N LEU A 33 -9.48 2.70 2.59
CA LEU A 33 -10.12 2.06 3.74
C LEU A 33 -9.41 0.79 4.20
N ILE A 34 -8.73 0.07 3.29
CA ILE A 34 -8.15 -1.25 3.59
C ILE A 34 -6.64 -1.15 3.80
N SER A 35 -5.94 -0.44 2.90
CA SER A 35 -4.50 -0.24 3.03
C SER A 35 -4.20 0.75 4.15
N SER A 36 -3.35 0.32 5.08
CA SER A 36 -2.75 1.19 6.09
C SER A 36 -1.41 1.79 5.64
N ASP A 37 -0.99 1.56 4.39
CA ASP A 37 0.35 1.99 3.92
C ASP A 37 0.51 3.52 4.02
N TRP A 38 -0.53 4.26 3.63
CA TRP A 38 -0.52 5.73 3.68
C TRP A 38 -0.65 6.27 5.11
N SER A 39 -1.45 5.63 5.97
CA SER A 39 -1.53 6.00 7.39
C SER A 39 -0.22 5.70 8.11
N ASN A 40 0.42 4.57 7.80
CA ASN A 40 1.72 4.20 8.34
C ASN A 40 2.81 5.14 7.84
N TYR A 41 2.79 5.52 6.56
CA TYR A 41 3.75 6.50 6.02
C TYR A 41 3.60 7.88 6.66
N ALA A 42 2.36 8.35 6.85
CA ALA A 42 2.09 9.58 7.58
C ALA A 42 2.57 9.50 9.03
N GLY A 43 2.29 8.38 9.71
CA GLY A 43 2.79 8.10 11.05
C GLY A 43 4.31 8.18 11.11
N GLN A 44 5.03 7.53 10.19
CA GLN A 44 6.49 7.57 10.11
C GLN A 44 7.07 8.97 9.90
N LEU A 45 6.30 9.92 9.34
CA LEU A 45 6.74 11.28 9.11
C LEU A 45 6.60 12.16 10.37
N THR A 46 5.66 11.80 11.24
CA THR A 46 5.34 12.54 12.48
C THR A 46 5.88 11.87 13.74
N GLU A 47 6.17 10.57 13.66
CA GLU A 47 6.62 9.77 14.79
C GLU A 47 8.13 9.92 14.97
N GLU A 48 8.53 10.22 16.20
CA GLU A 48 9.92 10.31 16.61
C GLU A 48 10.55 8.92 16.55
N ARG A 49 11.38 8.69 15.53
CA ARG A 49 12.08 7.43 15.36
C ARG A 49 13.38 7.45 16.13
N GLU A 50 13.41 6.69 17.20
CA GLU A 50 14.67 6.32 17.85
C GLU A 50 15.23 5.08 17.14
N THR A 51 16.33 5.25 16.41
CA THR A 51 17.03 4.11 15.83
C THR A 51 17.71 3.34 16.95
N LEU A 52 17.17 2.16 17.28
CA LEU A 52 17.82 1.23 18.19
C LEU A 52 19.08 0.69 17.50
N ASP A 53 20.24 1.19 17.91
CA ASP A 53 21.53 0.63 17.49
C ASP A 53 21.59 -0.82 17.98
N PRO A 54 21.89 -1.81 17.12
CA PRO A 54 22.04 -3.18 17.57
C PRO A 54 23.10 -3.26 18.68
N MET A 55 22.85 -4.09 19.70
CA MET A 55 23.89 -4.36 20.70
C MET A 55 25.14 -4.84 19.97
N ARG A 56 26.28 -4.16 20.19
CA ARG A 56 27.56 -4.64 19.67
C ARG A 56 27.81 -6.03 20.23
N GLY A 57 28.37 -6.90 19.38
CA GLY A 57 28.79 -8.22 19.81
C GLY A 57 29.83 -8.10 20.93
N GLN A 58 29.72 -8.97 21.93
CA GLN A 58 30.70 -9.08 23.00
C GLN A 58 32.01 -9.61 22.43
N PHE A 59 33.11 -8.92 22.71
CA PHE A 59 34.45 -9.38 22.34
C PHE A 59 35.06 -10.15 23.51
N LEU A 60 35.36 -11.42 23.28
CA LEU A 60 36.01 -12.30 24.25
C LEU A 60 37.48 -12.50 23.86
N ASP A 61 38.38 -12.58 24.85
CA ASP A 61 39.76 -13.01 24.64
C ASP A 61 39.82 -14.51 24.29
N ARG A 62 41.00 -15.00 23.87
CA ARG A 62 41.30 -16.42 23.62
C ARG A 62 40.97 -17.35 24.80
N ASN A 63 40.87 -16.79 26.02
CA ASN A 63 40.54 -17.50 27.24
C ASN A 63 39.04 -17.41 27.62
N GLY A 64 38.22 -16.78 26.78
CA GLY A 64 36.78 -16.59 27.03
C GLY A 64 36.45 -15.47 28.01
N GLU A 65 37.40 -14.57 28.30
CA GLU A 65 37.18 -13.43 29.20
C GLU A 65 36.72 -12.19 28.44
N LEU A 66 35.76 -11.46 29.01
CA LEU A 66 35.06 -10.36 28.34
C LEU A 66 35.95 -9.10 28.28
N ILE A 67 36.26 -8.62 27.08
CA ILE A 67 37.13 -7.46 26.85
C ILE A 67 36.29 -6.18 26.75
N VAL A 68 35.17 -6.24 26.03
CA VAL A 68 34.24 -5.11 25.80
C VAL A 68 32.81 -5.63 25.67
N THR A 69 31.87 -4.92 26.29
CA THR A 69 30.42 -5.05 26.08
C THR A 69 29.88 -4.00 25.13
#